data_AF-A0A941RXY3-F1
#
_entry.id   AF-A0A941RXY3-F1
#
_cell.length_a   1.000
_cell.length_b   1.000
_cell.length_c   1.000
_cell.angle_alpha   90.00
_cell.angle_beta   90.00
_cell.angle_gamma   90.00
#
_symmetry.space_group_name_H-M   'P 1'
#
loop_
_entity.id
_entity.type
_entity.pdbx_description
1 polymer ?
#
loop_
_entity_poly.entity_id
_entity_poly.type
_entity_poly.pdbx_seq_one_letter_code
_entity_poly.pdbx_strand_id
1 'polypeptide(L)'
;NTWFEIPPEADGYTDAAKVRLPADATVLGFLPHMHLRGKSCNYEAVFADGTREKLLDIPRYDFNWQLFYRYAEPRTFKKGTVLRFNATFDNSAGNPANPNPKTAVRWGEQTNDEMLVGYIEYYTPLGNNEAQLDAAATGQPALAGDREAMQFSSLDANDDDRLSLEEVRRLTEHPRLKVNPAMVGVAFGTLDADKDGFLTFEEFRKLRELFRKKN
;
A
#
# COMPACT_ATOMS: atom_id res chain seq x y z
N ASN A 1 3.38 -1.02 -2.73
CA ASN A 1 4.33 0.09 -2.50
C ASN A 1 4.97 0.43 -3.84
N THR A 2 4.90 1.69 -4.26
CA THR A 2 5.42 2.17 -5.56
C THR A 2 6.65 3.08 -5.43
N TRP A 3 7.17 3.26 -4.21
CA TRP A 3 8.19 4.25 -3.87
C TRP A 3 9.59 3.67 -3.68
N PHE A 4 9.71 2.35 -3.70
CA PHE A 4 10.94 1.66 -3.38
C PHE A 4 11.96 1.70 -4.52
N GLU A 5 13.23 1.56 -4.15
CA GLU A 5 14.34 1.31 -5.06
C GLU A 5 15.18 0.17 -4.48
N ILE A 6 15.35 -0.89 -5.26
CA ILE A 6 16.26 -1.99 -4.94
C ILE A 6 17.66 -1.58 -5.38
N PRO A 7 18.65 -1.54 -4.47
CA PRO A 7 20.02 -1.22 -4.84
C PRO A 7 20.61 -2.24 -5.82
N PRO A 8 21.59 -1.83 -6.65
CA PRO A 8 22.41 -2.77 -7.41
C PRO A 8 23.04 -3.84 -6.52
N GLU A 9 23.17 -5.05 -7.04
CA GLU A 9 23.86 -6.19 -6.42
C GLU A 9 23.30 -6.64 -5.05
N ALA A 10 22.16 -6.11 -4.60
CA ALA A 10 21.56 -6.46 -3.32
C ALA A 10 21.03 -7.90 -3.33
N ASP A 11 21.50 -8.74 -2.41
CA ASP A 11 21.10 -10.15 -2.30
C ASP A 11 19.86 -10.39 -1.43
N GLY A 12 19.34 -9.34 -0.78
CA GLY A 12 18.25 -9.46 0.19
C GLY A 12 17.65 -8.12 0.60
N TYR A 13 17.30 -7.27 -0.37
CA TYR A 13 16.61 -6.02 -0.08
C TYR A 13 15.17 -6.29 0.38
N THR A 14 14.72 -5.65 1.46
CA THR A 14 13.38 -5.83 1.99
C THR A 14 12.60 -4.53 1.99
N ASP A 15 11.32 -4.60 1.63
CA ASP A 15 10.36 -3.51 1.77
C ASP A 15 8.96 -4.10 2.00
N ALA A 16 7.96 -3.27 2.29
CA ALA A 16 6.61 -3.69 2.58
C ALA A 16 5.55 -2.80 1.92
N ALA A 17 4.35 -3.36 1.76
CA ALA A 17 3.11 -2.63 1.56
C ALA A 17 2.18 -2.94 2.73
N LYS A 18 1.30 -2.00 3.06
CA LYS A 18 0.34 -2.17 4.14
C LYS A 18 -1.02 -1.59 3.77
N VAL A 19 -2.07 -2.11 4.39
CA VAL A 19 -3.40 -1.53 4.37
C VAL A 19 -4.02 -1.64 5.75
N ARG A 20 -4.58 -0.54 6.25
CA ARG A 20 -5.37 -0.52 7.49
C ARG A 20 -6.82 -0.85 7.16
N LEU A 21 -7.41 -1.83 7.86
CA LEU A 21 -8.80 -2.21 7.62
C LEU A 21 -9.77 -1.11 8.07
N PRO A 22 -10.65 -0.61 7.18
CA PRO A 22 -11.57 0.49 7.49
C PRO A 22 -12.78 0.05 8.33
N ALA A 23 -13.06 -1.26 8.37
CA ALA A 23 -14.12 -1.90 9.13
C ALA A 23 -13.67 -3.31 9.56
N ASP A 24 -14.48 -3.98 10.38
CA ASP A 24 -14.32 -5.41 10.59
C ASP A 24 -14.42 -6.12 9.22
N ALA A 25 -13.39 -6.89 8.87
CA ALA A 25 -13.29 -7.52 7.56
C ALA A 25 -12.93 -9.00 7.69
N THR A 26 -13.62 -9.84 6.92
CA THR A 26 -13.31 -11.26 6.81
C THR A 26 -12.40 -11.47 5.62
N VAL A 27 -11.15 -11.85 5.89
CA VAL A 27 -10.15 -12.15 4.87
C VAL A 27 -10.35 -13.57 4.33
N LEU A 28 -10.38 -13.68 3.01
CA LEU A 28 -10.58 -14.91 2.24
C LEU A 28 -9.25 -15.51 1.74
N GLY A 29 -8.25 -14.67 1.48
CA GLY A 29 -6.96 -15.13 1.00
C GLY A 29 -6.05 -14.01 0.51
N PHE A 30 -4.90 -14.42 -0.03
CA PHE A 30 -3.80 -13.55 -0.41
C PHE A 30 -3.26 -13.91 -1.80
N LEU A 31 -2.84 -12.92 -2.57
CA LEU A 31 -2.12 -13.11 -3.83
C LEU A 31 -0.86 -12.23 -3.83
N PRO A 32 0.31 -12.79 -3.51
CA PRO A 32 1.57 -12.06 -3.55
C PRO A 32 2.02 -11.86 -5.01
N HIS A 33 2.41 -10.64 -5.34
CA HIS A 33 2.86 -10.29 -6.69
C HIS A 33 4.16 -9.48 -6.64
N MET A 34 5.19 -10.07 -7.24
CA MET A 34 6.53 -9.52 -7.47
C MET A 34 7.01 -10.00 -8.84
N HIS A 35 7.98 -9.32 -9.43
CA HIS A 35 8.64 -9.66 -10.69
C HIS A 35 9.89 -10.53 -10.44
N LEU A 36 10.86 -10.48 -11.35
CA LEU A 36 12.00 -11.39 -11.46
C LEU A 36 12.92 -11.41 -10.23
N ARG A 37 12.88 -10.38 -9.38
CA ARG A 37 13.73 -10.30 -8.19
C ARG A 37 13.04 -10.77 -6.93
N GLY A 38 11.74 -11.11 -6.97
CA GLY A 38 11.05 -11.67 -5.81
C GLY A 38 11.76 -12.91 -5.26
N LYS A 39 12.19 -12.86 -3.99
CA LYS A 39 12.95 -13.92 -3.31
C LYS A 39 12.12 -14.64 -2.26
N SER A 40 11.44 -13.88 -1.42
CA SER A 40 10.54 -14.39 -0.37
C SER A 40 9.52 -13.33 0.00
N CYS A 41 8.39 -13.74 0.55
CA CYS A 41 7.41 -12.80 1.07
C CYS A 41 6.56 -13.41 2.19
N ASN A 42 5.94 -12.55 2.98
CA ASN A 42 4.96 -12.95 3.99
C ASN A 42 3.87 -11.89 4.16
N TYR A 43 2.73 -12.32 4.69
CA TYR A 43 1.68 -11.44 5.17
C TYR A 43 1.62 -11.52 6.69
N GLU A 44 1.44 -10.38 7.34
CA GLU A 44 1.22 -10.27 8.78
C GLU A 44 0.02 -9.38 9.09
N ALA A 45 -0.70 -9.70 10.16
CA ALA A 45 -1.63 -8.79 10.82
C ALA A 45 -0.88 -8.07 11.95
N VAL A 46 -0.98 -6.75 12.00
CA VAL A 46 -0.54 -5.92 13.12
C VAL A 46 -1.80 -5.39 13.81
N PHE A 47 -1.97 -5.77 15.07
CA PHE A 47 -3.13 -5.41 15.89
C PHE A 47 -2.92 -4.08 16.60
N ALA A 48 -4.00 -3.51 17.17
CA ALA A 48 -3.98 -2.20 17.82
C ALA A 48 -3.06 -2.14 19.06
N ASP A 49 -2.81 -3.29 19.70
CA ASP A 49 -1.87 -3.42 20.83
C ASP A 49 -0.40 -3.58 20.36
N GLY A 50 -0.15 -3.51 19.06
CA GLY A 50 1.17 -3.69 18.45
C GLY A 50 1.59 -5.14 18.24
N THR A 51 0.79 -6.12 18.70
CA THR A 51 1.09 -7.53 18.46
C THR A 51 1.01 -7.86 16.97
N ARG A 52 1.84 -8.83 16.56
CA ARG A 52 1.95 -9.24 15.15
C ARG A 52 1.70 -10.72 15.02
N GLU A 53 0.96 -11.08 13.98
CA GLU A 53 0.67 -12.47 13.65
C GLU A 53 0.94 -12.73 12.17
N LYS A 54 1.73 -13.77 11.89
CA LYS A 54 2.01 -14.19 10.53
C LYS A 54 0.80 -14.93 9.94
N LEU A 55 0.32 -14.48 8.79
CA LEU A 55 -0.87 -14.97 8.11
C LEU A 55 -0.54 -15.92 6.95
N LEU A 56 0.54 -15.64 6.23
CA LEU A 56 1.05 -16.45 5.12
C LEU A 56 2.57 -16.27 5.06
N ASP A 57 3.31 -17.37 4.82
CA ASP A 57 4.76 -17.36 4.67
C ASP A 57 5.16 -18.08 3.37
N ILE A 58 5.88 -17.38 2.50
CA ILE A 58 6.43 -17.94 1.25
C ILE A 58 7.94 -17.69 1.28
N PRO A 59 8.71 -18.63 1.87
CA PRO A 59 10.15 -18.45 2.08
C PRO A 59 10.97 -18.59 0.79
N ARG A 60 10.37 -19.10 -0.30
CA ARG A 60 10.97 -19.21 -1.62
C ARG A 60 9.93 -18.82 -2.66
N TYR A 61 9.86 -17.53 -2.97
CA TYR A 61 8.98 -17.02 -4.01
C TYR A 61 9.57 -17.39 -5.38
N ASP A 62 8.70 -17.72 -6.33
CA ASP A 62 9.05 -17.93 -7.73
C ASP A 62 8.12 -17.09 -8.60
N PHE A 63 8.69 -16.26 -9.47
CA PHE A 63 7.95 -15.40 -10.39
C PHE A 63 6.98 -16.18 -11.30
N ASN A 64 7.27 -17.45 -11.59
CA ASN A 64 6.40 -18.31 -12.38
C ASN A 64 5.23 -18.90 -11.55
N TRP A 65 5.27 -18.75 -10.23
CA TRP A 65 4.32 -19.33 -9.28
C TRP A 65 3.53 -18.24 -8.53
N GLN A 66 2.73 -17.48 -9.28
CA GLN A 66 1.92 -16.38 -8.72
C GLN A 66 0.49 -16.84 -8.46
N LEU A 67 0.31 -17.64 -7.41
CA LEU A 67 -0.98 -18.22 -7.07
C LEU A 67 -1.73 -17.43 -6.00
N PHE A 68 -3.06 -17.58 -6.04
CA PHE A 68 -3.93 -17.16 -4.97
C PHE A 68 -3.93 -18.21 -3.85
N TYR A 69 -3.57 -17.80 -2.64
CA TYR A 69 -3.57 -18.60 -1.43
C TYR A 69 -4.86 -18.36 -0.66
N ARG A 70 -5.81 -19.30 -0.79
CA ARG A 70 -7.11 -19.22 -0.12
C ARG A 70 -7.04 -19.79 1.29
N TYR A 71 -7.63 -19.10 2.26
CA TYR A 71 -7.83 -19.65 3.58
C TYR A 71 -8.78 -20.86 3.54
N ALA A 72 -8.42 -21.93 4.22
CA ALA A 72 -9.33 -23.05 4.44
C ALA A 72 -10.56 -22.59 5.25
N GLU A 73 -10.33 -21.76 6.25
CA GLU A 73 -11.36 -21.12 7.07
C GLU A 73 -11.12 -19.60 7.05
N PRO A 74 -11.98 -18.82 6.37
CA PRO A 74 -11.88 -17.37 6.37
C PRO A 74 -11.87 -16.78 7.78
N ARG A 75 -11.10 -15.72 7.99
CA ARG A 75 -10.91 -15.13 9.32
C ARG A 75 -11.28 -13.66 9.35
N THR A 76 -12.04 -13.26 10.37
CA THR A 76 -12.41 -11.88 10.61
C THR A 76 -11.35 -11.16 11.45
N PHE A 77 -10.89 -10.02 10.95
CA PHE A 77 -10.02 -9.08 11.65
C PHE A 77 -10.80 -7.82 11.98
N LYS A 78 -10.47 -7.20 13.11
CA LYS A 78 -11.16 -5.99 13.59
C LYS A 78 -10.73 -4.76 12.79
N LYS A 79 -11.64 -3.78 12.68
CA LYS A 79 -11.33 -2.44 12.18
C LYS A 79 -10.04 -1.92 12.82
N GLY A 80 -9.18 -1.28 12.01
CA GLY A 80 -7.92 -0.72 12.46
C GLY A 80 -6.74 -1.70 12.43
N THR A 81 -6.99 -3.02 12.32
CA THR A 81 -5.91 -4.00 12.07
C THR A 81 -5.20 -3.62 10.78
N VAL A 82 -3.87 -3.63 10.81
CA VAL A 82 -3.04 -3.38 9.62
C VAL A 82 -2.63 -4.72 9.04
N LEU A 83 -2.99 -4.96 7.78
CA LEU A 83 -2.50 -6.09 7.02
C LEU A 83 -1.26 -5.63 6.24
N ARG A 84 -0.13 -6.25 6.54
CA ARG A 84 1.18 -5.87 5.99
C ARG A 84 1.75 -7.02 5.15
N PHE A 85 2.13 -6.71 3.93
CA PHE A 85 2.82 -7.59 3.00
C PHE A 85 4.30 -7.22 2.98
N ASN A 86 5.15 -8.13 3.45
CA ASN A 86 6.60 -7.98 3.46
C ASN A 86 7.18 -8.73 2.27
N ALA A 87 8.06 -8.08 1.52
CA ALA A 87 8.73 -8.63 0.35
C ALA A 87 10.25 -8.57 0.55
N THR A 88 10.94 -9.57 0.02
CA THR A 88 12.40 -9.62 -0.09
C THR A 88 12.77 -9.82 -1.54
N PHE A 89 13.77 -9.08 -2.00
CA PHE A 89 14.23 -9.08 -3.37
C PHE A 89 15.71 -9.46 -3.49
N ASP A 90 16.05 -10.17 -4.57
CA ASP A 90 17.40 -10.55 -4.95
C ASP A 90 17.77 -9.90 -6.29
N ASN A 91 18.47 -8.76 -6.20
CA ASN A 91 19.06 -8.05 -7.33
C ASN A 91 20.57 -8.37 -7.48
N SER A 92 21.06 -9.43 -6.87
CA SER A 92 22.45 -9.87 -7.02
C SER A 92 22.67 -10.61 -8.35
N ALA A 93 23.94 -10.77 -8.73
CA ALA A 93 24.33 -11.66 -9.83
C ALA A 93 24.04 -13.15 -9.57
N GLY A 94 23.68 -13.52 -8.34
CA GLY A 94 23.31 -14.89 -7.95
C GLY A 94 21.89 -15.29 -8.34
N ASN A 95 21.01 -14.33 -8.65
CA ASN A 95 19.65 -14.60 -9.13
C ASN A 95 19.67 -14.86 -10.66
N PRO A 96 19.42 -16.09 -11.14
CA PRO A 96 19.46 -16.40 -12.57
C PRO A 96 18.38 -15.68 -13.40
N ALA A 97 17.31 -15.21 -12.76
CA ALA A 97 16.25 -14.45 -13.39
C ALA A 97 16.58 -12.96 -13.52
N ASN A 98 17.64 -12.46 -12.86
CA ASN A 98 17.99 -11.05 -12.88
C ASN A 98 18.66 -10.64 -14.20
N PRO A 99 18.03 -9.79 -15.03
CA PRO A 99 18.58 -9.39 -16.33
C PRO A 99 19.81 -8.48 -16.21
N ASN A 100 19.94 -7.72 -15.12
CA ASN A 100 21.07 -6.82 -14.89
C ASN A 100 21.21 -6.48 -13.39
N PRO A 101 22.17 -7.11 -12.68
CA PRO A 101 22.37 -6.86 -11.25
C PRO A 101 23.07 -5.53 -10.95
N LYS A 102 23.70 -4.88 -11.95
CA LYS A 102 24.48 -3.65 -11.76
C LYS A 102 23.63 -2.38 -11.76
N THR A 103 22.33 -2.50 -11.95
CA THR A 103 21.39 -1.36 -12.01
C THR A 103 20.44 -1.38 -10.83
N ALA A 104 20.15 -0.18 -10.32
CA ALA A 104 19.07 0.00 -9.36
C ALA A 104 17.72 -0.25 -10.05
N VAL A 105 16.75 -0.77 -9.30
CA VAL A 105 15.47 -1.19 -9.86
C VAL A 105 14.35 -0.54 -9.07
N ARG A 106 13.40 0.05 -9.77
CA ARG A 106 12.27 0.77 -9.18
C ARG A 106 10.96 0.08 -9.52
N TRP A 107 9.90 0.57 -8.91
CA TRP A 107 8.55 0.15 -9.26
C TRP A 107 8.27 0.40 -10.75
N GLY A 108 7.73 -0.59 -11.46
CA GLY A 108 7.30 -0.45 -12.86
C GLY A 108 6.43 -1.60 -13.33
N GLU A 109 5.84 -1.45 -14.52
CA GLU A 109 4.92 -2.44 -15.10
C GLU A 109 5.64 -3.53 -15.90
N GLN A 110 6.87 -3.26 -16.33
CA GLN A 110 7.62 -4.22 -17.12
C GLN A 110 8.23 -5.27 -16.20
N THR A 111 8.35 -6.51 -16.68
CA THR A 111 8.94 -7.62 -15.92
C THR A 111 10.40 -7.37 -15.50
N ASN A 112 11.11 -6.49 -16.21
CA ASN A 112 12.47 -6.07 -15.85
C ASN A 112 12.52 -4.94 -14.80
N ASP A 113 11.42 -4.21 -14.63
CA ASP A 113 11.16 -3.38 -13.44
C ASP A 113 10.72 -4.30 -12.30
N GLU A 114 10.28 -3.73 -11.18
CA GLU A 114 9.81 -4.51 -10.04
C GLU A 114 8.43 -4.10 -9.55
N MET A 115 7.73 -5.01 -8.85
CA MET A 115 6.50 -4.70 -8.16
C MET A 115 6.54 -5.21 -6.71
N LEU A 116 5.90 -4.43 -5.83
CA LEU A 116 5.64 -4.83 -4.45
C LEU A 116 4.14 -4.68 -4.22
N VAL A 117 3.39 -5.75 -4.54
CA VAL A 117 1.94 -5.77 -4.45
C VAL A 117 1.49 -7.03 -3.70
N GLY A 118 0.91 -6.81 -2.52
CA GLY A 118 0.27 -7.86 -1.76
C GLY A 118 -1.24 -7.75 -1.89
N TYR A 119 -1.85 -8.48 -2.81
CA TYR A 119 -3.31 -8.51 -2.92
C TYR A 119 -3.91 -9.25 -1.72
N ILE A 120 -5.03 -8.73 -1.22
CA ILE A 120 -5.80 -9.30 -0.11
C ILE A 120 -7.25 -9.35 -0.57
N GLU A 121 -7.84 -10.55 -0.56
CA GLU A 121 -9.26 -10.70 -0.81
C GLU A 121 -9.99 -10.72 0.54
N TYR A 122 -10.95 -9.81 0.73
CA TYR A 122 -11.77 -9.75 1.93
C TYR A 122 -13.17 -9.23 1.61
N TYR A 123 -14.12 -9.51 2.50
CA TYR A 123 -15.42 -8.85 2.51
C TYR A 123 -15.65 -8.15 3.85
N THR A 124 -16.39 -7.05 3.83
CA THR A 124 -16.88 -6.36 5.02
C THR A 124 -18.40 -6.46 5.06
N PRO A 125 -19.02 -6.64 6.22
CA PRO A 125 -20.45 -6.47 6.33
C PRO A 125 -20.82 -5.05 5.87
N LEU A 126 -21.75 -4.92 4.94
CA LEU A 126 -22.44 -3.66 4.75
C LEU A 126 -23.20 -3.43 6.06
N GLY A 127 -22.91 -2.34 6.77
CA GLY A 127 -23.74 -1.97 7.92
C GLY A 127 -25.20 -1.80 7.47
N ASN A 128 -26.12 -1.58 8.40
CA ASN A 128 -27.53 -1.30 8.08
C ASN A 128 -27.73 0.10 7.47
N ASN A 129 -26.72 0.68 6.82
CA ASN A 129 -26.73 2.03 6.29
C ASN A 129 -27.13 1.99 4.81
N GLU A 130 -28.32 2.51 4.50
CA GLU A 130 -28.91 2.51 3.15
C GLU A 130 -27.96 3.07 2.08
N ALA A 131 -27.15 4.08 2.42
CA ALA A 131 -26.16 4.65 1.50
C ALA A 131 -25.04 3.68 1.07
N GLN A 132 -24.66 2.73 1.94
CA GLN A 132 -23.66 1.70 1.61
C GLN A 132 -24.26 0.57 0.76
N LEU A 133 -25.54 0.25 1.01
CA LEU A 133 -26.30 -0.73 0.23
C LEU A 133 -26.57 -0.22 -1.20
N ASP A 134 -26.92 1.05 -1.36
CA ASP A 134 -27.15 1.69 -2.66
C ASP A 134 -25.87 1.82 -3.50
N ALA A 135 -24.73 2.13 -2.86
CA ALA A 135 -23.43 2.16 -3.53
C ALA A 135 -23.02 0.76 -4.03
N ALA A 136 -23.24 -0.29 -3.22
CA ALA A 136 -22.96 -1.67 -3.62
C ALA A 136 -23.89 -2.15 -4.75
N ALA A 137 -25.16 -1.73 -4.76
CA ALA A 137 -26.15 -2.13 -5.76
C ALA A 137 -25.96 -1.46 -7.13
N THR A 138 -25.36 -0.27 -7.18
CA THR A 138 -25.13 0.50 -8.43
C THR A 138 -23.85 0.13 -9.15
N GLY A 139 -23.04 -0.81 -8.62
CA GLY A 139 -21.74 -1.17 -9.17
C GLY A 139 -20.70 -0.04 -9.10
N GLN A 140 -21.03 1.08 -8.43
CA GLN A 140 -20.06 2.08 -8.08
C GLN A 140 -19.22 1.52 -6.94
N PRO A 141 -17.88 1.42 -7.09
CA PRO A 141 -17.09 0.90 -6.02
C PRO A 141 -17.20 1.85 -4.83
N ALA A 142 -17.73 1.35 -3.70
CA ALA A 142 -17.64 1.99 -2.39
C ALA A 142 -16.18 2.34 -2.01
N LEU A 143 -15.21 1.79 -2.76
CA LEU A 143 -13.78 2.03 -2.72
C LEU A 143 -13.33 3.47 -3.02
N ALA A 144 -14.20 4.42 -3.37
CA ALA A 144 -13.78 5.82 -3.54
C ALA A 144 -13.24 6.41 -2.22
N GLY A 145 -13.91 6.10 -1.09
CA GLY A 145 -13.41 6.43 0.25
C GLY A 145 -12.20 5.57 0.64
N ASP A 146 -12.20 4.28 0.27
CA ASP A 146 -11.09 3.37 0.60
C ASP A 146 -9.81 3.69 -0.19
N ARG A 147 -9.91 4.21 -1.42
CA ARG A 147 -8.75 4.65 -2.21
C ARG A 147 -8.07 5.85 -1.58
N GLU A 148 -8.82 6.79 -1.00
CA GLU A 148 -8.25 7.93 -0.29
C GLU A 148 -7.57 7.49 1.01
N ALA A 149 -8.20 6.57 1.76
CA ALA A 149 -7.61 5.98 2.95
C ALA A 149 -6.36 5.15 2.65
N MET A 150 -6.37 4.36 1.58
CA MET A 150 -5.18 3.64 1.10
C MET A 150 -4.08 4.60 0.67
N GLN A 151 -4.43 5.70 -0.01
CA GLN A 151 -3.45 6.69 -0.44
C GLN A 151 -2.84 7.43 0.75
N PHE A 152 -3.65 7.83 1.73
CA PHE A 152 -3.19 8.40 3.00
C PHE A 152 -2.25 7.43 3.73
N SER A 153 -2.68 6.19 3.95
CA SER A 153 -1.88 5.16 4.62
C SER A 153 -0.60 4.79 3.86
N SER A 154 -0.58 4.95 2.53
CA SER A 154 0.63 4.74 1.73
C SER A 154 1.67 5.86 1.84
N LEU A 155 1.24 7.05 2.30
CA LEU A 155 2.10 8.22 2.48
C LEU A 155 2.57 8.36 3.92
N ASP A 156 1.76 7.89 4.88
CA ASP A 156 2.10 7.78 6.30
C ASP A 156 3.18 6.70 6.47
N ALA A 157 4.44 7.13 6.38
CA ALA A 157 5.60 6.27 6.36
C ALA A 157 5.97 5.82 7.78
N ASN A 158 5.67 6.64 8.79
CA ASN A 158 5.99 6.39 10.20
C ASN A 158 4.83 5.77 11.01
N ASP A 159 3.65 5.56 10.39
CA ASP A 159 2.45 4.97 11.02
C ASP A 159 1.90 5.80 12.19
N ASP A 160 2.06 7.13 12.17
CA ASP A 160 1.54 8.00 13.23
C ASP A 160 0.09 8.47 13.01
N ASP A 161 -0.57 7.93 11.97
CA ASP A 161 -1.93 8.28 11.51
C ASP A 161 -2.06 9.77 11.12
N ARG A 162 -0.93 10.44 10.85
CA ARG A 162 -0.85 11.79 10.30
C ARG A 162 0.14 11.82 9.14
N LEU A 163 0.11 12.90 8.37
CA LEU A 163 1.08 13.13 7.31
C LEU A 163 1.90 14.37 7.62
N SER A 164 3.19 14.19 7.81
CA SER A 164 4.15 15.28 7.87
C SER A 164 4.33 15.95 6.51
N LEU A 165 4.82 17.19 6.50
CA LEU A 165 5.14 17.89 5.25
C LEU A 165 6.15 17.11 4.39
N GLU A 166 7.06 16.36 4.99
CA GLU A 166 8.04 15.54 4.27
C GLU A 166 7.36 14.36 3.56
N GLU A 167 6.45 13.66 4.22
CA GLU A 167 5.66 12.58 3.65
C GLU A 167 4.75 13.07 2.53
N VAL A 168 4.13 14.24 2.69
CA VAL A 168 3.32 14.86 1.63
C VAL A 168 4.20 15.35 0.48
N ARG A 169 5.40 15.88 0.73
CA ARG A 169 6.34 16.29 -0.33
C ARG A 169 6.81 15.11 -1.18
N ARG A 170 6.93 13.91 -0.61
CA ARG A 170 7.21 12.70 -1.39
C ARG A 170 6.21 12.52 -2.53
N LEU A 171 4.94 12.92 -2.40
CA LEU A 171 3.96 12.88 -3.52
C LEU A 171 4.46 13.54 -4.81
N THR A 172 5.25 14.60 -4.70
CA THR A 172 5.79 15.34 -5.85
C THR A 172 6.90 14.59 -6.56
N GLU A 173 7.52 13.64 -5.88
CA GLU A 173 8.57 12.76 -6.39
C GLU A 173 7.97 11.48 -7.01
N HIS A 174 6.64 11.29 -6.95
CA HIS A 174 6.00 10.09 -7.49
C HIS A 174 6.16 10.03 -9.01
N PRO A 175 6.65 8.93 -9.59
CA PRO A 175 6.81 8.80 -11.04
C PRO A 175 5.49 9.00 -11.84
N ARG A 176 4.33 8.80 -11.20
CA ARG A 176 3.01 8.87 -11.84
C ARG A 176 2.16 10.10 -11.49
N LEU A 177 2.57 10.91 -10.53
CA LEU A 177 1.78 12.08 -10.12
C LEU A 177 2.47 13.37 -10.58
N LYS A 178 1.82 14.11 -11.48
CA LYS A 178 2.29 15.44 -11.91
C LYS A 178 1.80 16.50 -10.91
N VAL A 179 2.39 16.53 -9.73
CA VAL A 179 2.08 17.55 -8.70
C VAL A 179 3.13 18.65 -8.76
N ASN A 180 2.71 19.91 -8.77
CA ASN A 180 3.64 21.04 -8.70
C ASN A 180 4.22 21.15 -7.26
N PRO A 181 5.54 21.00 -7.04
CA PRO A 181 6.12 21.03 -5.71
C PRO A 181 5.86 22.33 -4.94
N ALA A 182 5.81 23.47 -5.66
CA ALA A 182 5.54 24.77 -5.05
C ALA A 182 4.11 24.88 -4.49
N MET A 183 3.16 24.12 -5.05
CA MET A 183 1.77 24.10 -4.58
C MET A 183 1.57 23.20 -3.37
N VAL A 184 2.44 22.22 -3.13
CA VAL A 184 2.27 21.27 -2.02
C VAL A 184 2.49 21.94 -0.68
N GLY A 185 3.55 22.74 -0.52
CA GLY A 185 3.78 23.48 0.73
C GLY A 185 2.68 24.50 1.04
N VAL A 186 2.19 25.21 0.00
CA VAL A 186 1.09 26.16 0.15
C VAL A 186 -0.21 25.44 0.50
N ALA A 187 -0.53 24.33 -0.17
CA ALA A 187 -1.73 23.57 0.11
C ALA A 187 -1.67 22.91 1.49
N PHE A 188 -0.52 22.37 1.90
CA PHE A 188 -0.29 21.81 3.23
C PHE A 188 -0.60 22.84 4.32
N GLY A 189 0.03 24.02 4.29
CA GLY A 189 -0.20 25.06 5.29
C GLY A 189 -1.60 25.70 5.24
N THR A 190 -2.34 25.51 4.14
CA THR A 190 -3.74 25.96 4.04
C THR A 190 -4.72 24.94 4.66
N LEU A 191 -4.30 23.68 4.75
CA LEU A 191 -5.16 22.56 5.13
C LEU A 191 -4.86 21.98 6.51
N ASP A 192 -3.66 22.21 7.02
CA ASP A 192 -3.29 22.11 8.42
C ASP A 192 -4.10 23.16 9.20
N ALA A 193 -5.33 22.79 9.54
CA ALA A 193 -6.34 23.72 10.03
C ALA A 193 -6.10 24.08 11.49
N ASP A 194 -5.53 23.16 12.26
CA ASP A 194 -5.14 23.34 13.65
C ASP A 194 -3.70 23.83 13.82
N LYS A 195 -2.91 23.89 12.74
CA LYS A 195 -1.52 24.37 12.70
C LYS A 195 -0.59 23.50 13.53
N ASP A 196 -0.88 22.21 13.62
CA ASP A 196 -0.07 21.26 14.36
C ASP A 196 1.16 20.78 13.55
N GLY A 197 1.24 21.15 12.27
CA GLY A 197 2.33 20.79 11.37
C GLY A 197 2.15 19.43 10.68
N PHE A 198 0.98 18.80 10.83
CA PHE A 198 0.61 17.53 10.23
C PHE A 198 -0.74 17.64 9.50
N LEU A 199 -1.03 16.68 8.62
CA LEU A 199 -2.37 16.53 8.03
C LEU A 199 -2.99 15.24 8.55
N THR A 200 -4.16 15.37 9.17
CA THR A 200 -5.05 14.25 9.46
C THR A 200 -5.69 13.72 8.17
N PHE A 201 -6.31 12.52 8.25
CA PHE A 201 -7.04 11.95 7.13
C PHE A 201 -8.14 12.90 6.59
N GLU A 202 -8.83 13.62 7.47
CA GLU A 202 -9.87 14.57 7.07
C GLU A 202 -9.32 15.77 6.30
N GLU A 203 -8.16 16.28 6.70
CA GLU A 203 -7.49 17.40 6.04
C GLU A 203 -6.86 16.98 4.71
N PHE A 204 -6.31 15.76 4.65
CA PHE A 204 -5.85 15.16 3.41
C PHE A 204 -6.97 15.00 2.38
N ARG A 205 -8.18 14.66 2.80
CA ARG A 205 -9.35 14.57 1.90
C ARG A 205 -9.66 15.91 1.24
N LYS A 206 -9.60 17.00 2.02
CA LYS A 206 -9.80 18.37 1.52
C LYS A 206 -8.69 18.80 0.54
N LEU A 207 -7.43 18.39 0.78
CA LEU A 207 -6.31 18.59 -0.15
C LEU A 207 -6.64 18.08 -1.54
N ARG A 208 -7.14 16.84 -1.59
CA ARG A 208 -7.38 16.16 -2.86
C ARG A 208 -8.57 16.73 -3.62
N GLU A 209 -9.64 17.12 -2.93
CA GLU A 209 -10.78 17.81 -3.56
C GLU A 209 -10.36 19.13 -4.22
N LEU A 210 -9.42 19.87 -3.61
CA LEU A 210 -8.83 21.09 -4.14
C LEU A 210 -8.05 20.85 -5.44
N PHE A 211 -7.25 19.78 -5.51
CA PHE A 211 -6.53 19.40 -6.72
C PHE A 211 -7.45 18.83 -7.82
N ARG A 212 -8.56 18.18 -7.46
CA ARG A 212 -9.54 17.65 -8.42
C ARG A 212 -10.34 18.73 -9.14
N LYS A 213 -10.61 19.87 -8.49
CA LYS A 213 -11.38 20.99 -9.08
C LYS A 213 -10.59 21.86 -10.07
N LYS A 214 -9.28 21.65 -10.21
CA LYS A 214 -8.40 22.50 -11.03
C LYS A 214 -7.94 21.87 -12.35
N ASN A 215 -8.49 20.72 -12.74
CA ASN A 215 -8.28 20.08 -14.04
C ASN A 215 -9.58 20.01 -14.84
#